data_AF-A0A1W1HJK7-F1
#
_entry.id   AF-A0A1W1HJK7-F1
#
_cell.length_a   1.000
_cell.length_b   1.000
_cell.length_c   1.000
_cell.angle_alpha   90.00
_cell.angle_beta   90.00
_cell.angle_gamma   90.00
#
_symmetry.space_group_name_H-M   'P 1'
#
loop_
_entity.id
_entity.type
_entity.pdbx_description
1 polymer ?
#
loop_
_entity_poly.entity_id
_entity_poly.type
_entity_poly.pdbx_seq_one_letter_code
_entity_poly.pdbx_strand_id
1 'polypeptide(L)'
;MPGKRHILICSLSEKPEKAIKSASITWTNTPLTCFQRAVTEKYTHIVVILPAENSDIYHHAIELCKIIKATPLTSSVSVVFFLEKPHRKLLDALAAAGADGVDIRPVPSLDQPDQMEERVKTLCSGNSFSPVQTVLKSLCPYLSDLKDDKAEFTVCGAYRHRMFLGGERLKNLCHSKNHRYCEFYQNPRDFK
;
A
#
# COMPACT_ATOMS: atom_id res chain seq x y z
N MET A 1 22.77 -14.94 -19.81
CA MET A 1 21.32 -14.86 -20.13
C MET A 1 20.65 -13.98 -19.07
N PRO A 2 19.78 -13.03 -19.44
CA PRO A 2 18.93 -12.36 -18.46
C PRO A 2 17.90 -13.37 -17.93
N GLY A 3 17.94 -13.67 -16.63
CA GLY A 3 16.93 -14.53 -16.01
C GLY A 3 15.54 -13.89 -16.12
N LYS A 4 14.51 -14.69 -16.44
CA LYS A 4 13.12 -14.21 -16.45
C LYS A 4 12.80 -13.60 -15.09
N ARG A 5 12.43 -12.32 -15.07
CA ARG A 5 11.97 -11.64 -13.85
C ARG A 5 10.56 -12.14 -13.53
N HIS A 6 10.48 -13.17 -12.71
CA HIS A 6 9.20 -13.62 -12.15
C HIS A 6 8.75 -12.61 -11.08
N ILE A 7 7.44 -12.32 -11.08
CA ILE A 7 6.76 -11.44 -10.14
C ILE A 7 5.66 -12.26 -9.45
N LEU A 8 5.58 -12.16 -8.13
CA LEU A 8 4.51 -12.77 -7.34
C LEU A 8 3.51 -11.68 -6.95
N ILE A 9 2.24 -11.84 -7.30
CA ILE A 9 1.16 -10.96 -6.84
C ILE A 9 0.41 -11.68 -5.70
N CYS A 10 0.21 -10.96 -4.61
CA CYS A 10 -0.63 -11.36 -3.49
C CYS A 10 -1.81 -10.39 -3.40
N SER A 11 -2.96 -10.80 -3.94
CA SER A 11 -4.20 -10.03 -3.84
C SER A 11 -4.96 -10.51 -2.61
N LEU A 12 -5.05 -9.69 -1.56
CA LEU A 12 -5.70 -10.10 -0.32
C LEU A 12 -7.23 -9.87 -0.31
N SER A 13 -7.76 -9.27 -1.36
CA SER A 13 -9.19 -9.26 -1.71
C SER A 13 -9.66 -10.63 -2.23
N GLU A 14 -10.95 -10.74 -2.55
CA GLU A 14 -11.45 -11.85 -3.36
C GLU A 14 -10.73 -11.93 -4.73
N LYS A 15 -10.76 -13.12 -5.34
CA LYS A 15 -10.00 -13.39 -6.57
C LYS A 15 -10.59 -12.61 -7.76
N PRO A 16 -9.75 -12.11 -8.70
CA PRO A 16 -10.22 -11.97 -10.07
C PRO A 16 -10.60 -13.37 -10.58
N GLU A 17 -11.87 -13.60 -10.91
CA GLU A 17 -12.36 -14.92 -11.39
C GLU A 17 -11.55 -15.41 -12.60
N LYS A 18 -11.13 -14.47 -13.44
CA LYS A 18 -10.23 -14.67 -14.58
C LYS A 18 -8.78 -14.52 -14.12
N ALA A 19 -8.26 -15.55 -13.47
CA ALA A 19 -6.82 -15.65 -13.18
C ALA A 19 -6.01 -15.79 -14.48
N ILE A 20 -5.55 -14.65 -15.02
CA ILE A 20 -4.76 -14.60 -16.25
C ILE A 20 -3.42 -15.32 -16.05
N LYS A 21 -3.12 -16.26 -16.95
CA LYS A 21 -1.94 -17.12 -16.89
C LYS A 21 -0.77 -16.50 -17.66
N SER A 22 -0.23 -15.39 -17.18
CA SER A 22 0.98 -14.82 -17.76
C SER A 22 2.24 -15.54 -17.28
N ALA A 23 3.09 -16.01 -18.19
CA ALA A 23 4.27 -16.83 -17.87
C ALA A 23 5.40 -16.11 -17.07
N SER A 24 5.15 -14.89 -16.60
CA SER A 24 6.04 -14.09 -15.75
C SER A 24 5.39 -13.62 -14.44
N ILE A 25 4.08 -13.82 -14.27
CA ILE A 25 3.32 -13.41 -13.08
C ILE A 25 2.65 -14.63 -12.45
N THR A 26 2.89 -14.85 -11.16
CA THR A 26 2.15 -15.82 -10.35
C THR A 26 1.17 -15.07 -9.46
N TRP A 27 -0.08 -15.48 -9.44
CA TRP A 27 -1.12 -14.91 -8.59
C TRP A 27 -1.38 -15.79 -7.35
N THR A 28 -1.54 -15.15 -6.19
CA THR A 28 -1.93 -15.78 -4.92
C THR A 28 -2.96 -14.93 -4.18
N ASN A 29 -3.85 -15.57 -3.41
CA ASN A 29 -4.95 -14.92 -2.70
C ASN A 29 -4.96 -15.13 -1.18
N THR A 30 -3.84 -15.61 -0.61
CA THR A 30 -3.65 -15.70 0.85
C THR A 30 -2.20 -15.36 1.22
N PRO A 31 -1.94 -14.85 2.44
CA PRO A 31 -0.57 -14.61 2.91
C PRO A 31 0.27 -15.88 2.94
N LEU A 32 -0.31 -17.00 3.41
CA LEU A 32 0.39 -18.28 3.54
C LEU A 32 0.82 -18.83 2.17
N THR A 33 -0.08 -18.82 1.18
CA THR A 33 0.25 -19.28 -0.18
C THR A 33 1.26 -18.36 -0.85
N CYS A 34 1.20 -17.05 -0.60
CA CYS A 34 2.23 -16.10 -1.06
C CYS A 34 3.61 -16.45 -0.47
N PHE A 35 3.71 -16.60 0.86
CA PHE A 35 4.98 -16.96 1.50
C PHE A 35 5.52 -18.32 1.02
N GLN A 36 4.67 -19.34 0.91
CA GLN A 36 5.04 -20.64 0.36
C GLN A 36 5.62 -20.54 -1.06
N ARG A 37 5.01 -19.74 -1.95
CA ARG A 37 5.55 -19.47 -3.30
C ARG A 37 6.86 -18.71 -3.23
N ALA A 38 6.95 -17.66 -2.41
CA ALA A 38 8.16 -16.84 -2.25
C ALA A 38 9.39 -17.66 -1.81
N VAL A 39 9.21 -18.65 -0.94
CA VAL A 39 10.29 -19.55 -0.49
C VAL A 39 10.62 -20.64 -1.52
N THR A 40 9.62 -21.14 -2.26
CA THR A 40 9.79 -22.28 -3.19
C THR A 40 10.36 -21.85 -4.55
N GLU A 41 10.07 -20.62 -5.00
CA GLU A 41 10.36 -20.14 -6.36
C GLU A 41 11.09 -18.79 -6.35
N LYS A 42 11.94 -18.55 -7.35
CA LYS A 42 12.77 -17.34 -7.42
C LYS A 42 12.03 -16.16 -8.04
N TYR A 43 11.39 -15.37 -7.20
CA TYR A 43 10.79 -14.09 -7.56
C TYR A 43 11.78 -12.92 -7.44
N THR A 44 11.57 -11.89 -8.25
CA THR A 44 12.32 -10.62 -8.16
C THR A 44 11.55 -9.57 -7.36
N HIS A 45 10.22 -9.61 -7.45
CA HIS A 45 9.30 -8.71 -6.78
C HIS A 45 8.13 -9.50 -6.21
N ILE A 46 7.68 -9.13 -5.02
CA ILE A 46 6.43 -9.56 -4.40
C ILE A 46 5.56 -8.31 -4.27
N VAL A 47 4.45 -8.30 -4.99
CA VAL A 47 3.50 -7.20 -5.06
C VAL A 47 2.28 -7.56 -4.22
N VAL A 48 2.04 -6.85 -3.13
CA VAL A 48 0.85 -7.07 -2.29
C VAL A 48 -0.19 -6.00 -2.62
N ILE A 49 -1.39 -6.43 -3.02
CA ILE A 49 -2.53 -5.55 -3.34
C ILE A 49 -3.47 -5.56 -2.15
N LEU A 50 -3.72 -4.39 -1.58
CA LEU A 50 -4.62 -4.21 -0.43
C LEU A 50 -5.94 -3.58 -0.86
N PRO A 51 -7.11 -4.16 -0.50
CA PRO A 51 -8.40 -3.51 -0.71
C PRO A 51 -8.53 -2.27 0.17
N ALA A 52 -9.24 -1.25 -0.32
CA ALA A 52 -9.37 0.04 0.37
C ALA A 52 -10.38 0.04 1.53
N GLU A 53 -11.18 -1.02 1.68
CA GLU A 53 -12.34 -1.07 2.58
C GLU A 53 -12.16 -2.03 3.76
N ASN A 54 -11.01 -2.73 3.87
CA ASN A 54 -10.78 -3.75 4.89
C ASN A 54 -9.46 -3.52 5.65
N SER A 55 -9.57 -2.83 6.78
CA SER A 55 -8.49 -2.57 7.74
C SER A 55 -7.86 -3.83 8.33
N ASP A 56 -8.62 -4.92 8.41
CA ASP A 56 -8.26 -6.10 9.21
C ASP A 56 -7.35 -7.05 8.39
N ILE A 57 -7.42 -6.92 7.07
CA ILE A 57 -6.44 -7.48 6.12
C ILE A 57 -5.06 -6.82 6.25
N TYR A 58 -4.96 -5.56 6.71
CA TYR A 58 -3.67 -4.88 6.80
C TYR A 58 -2.70 -5.55 7.79
N HIS A 59 -3.17 -6.13 8.89
CA HIS A 59 -2.30 -6.88 9.82
C HIS A 59 -1.60 -8.04 9.09
N HIS A 60 -2.39 -8.85 8.37
CA HIS A 60 -1.91 -9.99 7.59
C HIS A 60 -0.88 -9.56 6.51
N ALA A 61 -1.06 -8.39 5.91
CA ALA A 61 -0.13 -7.82 4.93
C ALA A 61 1.21 -7.36 5.56
N ILE A 62 1.15 -6.70 6.71
CA ILE A 62 2.32 -6.25 7.48
C ILE A 62 3.10 -7.47 8.02
N GLU A 63 2.40 -8.50 8.49
CA GLU A 63 2.97 -9.75 8.97
C GLU A 63 3.66 -10.54 7.85
N LEU A 64 2.99 -10.69 6.70
CA LEU A 64 3.59 -11.26 5.48
C LEU A 64 4.90 -10.55 5.10
N CYS A 65 4.90 -9.21 5.13
CA CYS A 65 6.10 -8.41 4.86
C CYS A 65 7.24 -8.74 5.83
N LYS A 66 6.98 -8.73 7.15
CA LYS A 66 7.96 -9.08 8.18
C LYS A 66 8.55 -10.47 7.96
N ILE A 67 7.69 -11.47 7.69
CA ILE A 67 8.12 -12.85 7.48
C ILE A 67 9.00 -12.96 6.22
N ILE A 68 8.63 -12.31 5.12
CA ILE A 68 9.43 -12.31 3.88
C ILE A 68 10.79 -11.65 4.08
N LYS A 69 10.85 -10.47 4.72
CA LYS A 69 12.11 -9.72 4.91
C LYS A 69 13.02 -10.35 5.97
N ALA A 70 12.45 -11.02 6.98
CA ALA A 70 13.21 -11.74 8.00
C ALA A 70 13.73 -13.12 7.54
N THR A 71 13.03 -13.79 6.62
CA THR A 71 13.43 -15.12 6.12
C THR A 71 14.63 -15.01 5.17
N PRO A 72 15.80 -15.64 5.46
CA PRO A 72 17.02 -15.45 4.65
C PRO A 72 16.90 -15.86 3.18
N LEU A 73 15.98 -16.78 2.85
CA LEU A 73 15.73 -17.22 1.47
C LEU A 73 14.99 -16.17 0.63
N THR A 74 14.29 -15.21 1.28
CA THR A 74 13.41 -14.23 0.62
C THR A 74 13.73 -12.78 0.97
N SER A 75 14.66 -12.53 1.90
CA SER A 75 15.01 -11.19 2.40
C SER A 75 15.51 -10.22 1.32
N SER A 76 16.14 -10.74 0.27
CA SER A 76 16.64 -10.01 -0.90
C SER A 76 15.58 -9.73 -1.97
N VAL A 77 14.36 -10.24 -1.81
CA VAL A 77 13.25 -9.97 -2.74
C VAL A 77 12.66 -8.59 -2.42
N SER A 78 12.32 -7.84 -3.48
CA SER A 78 11.66 -6.54 -3.36
C SER A 78 10.18 -6.72 -3.01
N VAL A 79 9.73 -6.21 -1.87
CA VAL A 79 8.34 -6.30 -1.41
C VAL A 79 7.69 -4.93 -1.49
N VAL A 80 6.65 -4.83 -2.33
CA VAL A 80 6.01 -3.56 -2.68
C VAL A 80 4.50 -3.63 -2.55
N PHE A 81 3.87 -2.52 -2.14
CA PHE A 81 2.44 -2.49 -1.82
C PHE A 81 1.66 -1.57 -2.76
N PHE A 82 0.56 -2.07 -3.31
CA PHE A 82 -0.45 -1.26 -3.99
C PHE A 82 -1.48 -0.81 -2.97
N LEU A 83 -1.66 0.50 -2.86
CA LEU A 83 -2.63 1.16 -1.99
C LEU A 83 -3.54 2.05 -2.86
N GLU A 84 -4.84 2.04 -2.61
CA GLU A 84 -5.73 2.99 -3.28
C GLU A 84 -5.55 4.42 -2.73
N LYS A 85 -5.29 4.53 -1.43
CA LYS A 85 -5.19 5.78 -0.66
C LYS A 85 -4.00 5.74 0.32
N PRO A 86 -3.38 6.88 0.69
CA PRO A 86 -2.20 6.91 1.57
C PRO A 86 -2.54 6.87 3.07
N HIS A 87 -2.63 5.68 3.65
CA HIS A 87 -2.96 5.50 5.07
C HIS A 87 -1.67 5.60 5.90
N ARG A 88 -1.56 6.61 6.78
CA ARG A 88 -0.29 6.98 7.46
C ARG A 88 0.24 5.87 8.37
N LYS A 89 -0.62 5.36 9.26
CA LYS A 89 -0.28 4.27 10.20
C LYS A 89 0.16 2.99 9.49
N LEU A 90 -0.52 2.66 8.38
CA LEU A 90 -0.20 1.52 7.53
C LEU A 90 1.19 1.69 6.92
N LEU A 91 1.49 2.86 6.32
CA LEU A 91 2.79 3.13 5.72
C LEU A 91 3.93 3.11 6.76
N ASP A 92 3.73 3.66 7.97
CA ASP A 92 4.71 3.57 9.06
C ASP A 92 4.95 2.11 9.47
N ALA A 93 3.89 1.30 9.57
CA ALA A 93 3.99 -0.12 9.89
C ALA A 93 4.64 -0.97 8.77
N LEU A 94 4.38 -0.64 7.50
CA LEU A 94 5.04 -1.26 6.34
C LEU A 94 6.53 -0.89 6.27
N ALA A 95 6.89 0.36 6.54
CA ALA A 95 8.29 0.77 6.64
C ALA A 95 9.02 0.05 7.80
N ALA A 96 8.36 -0.12 8.95
CA ALA A 96 8.87 -0.91 10.07
C ALA A 96 8.92 -2.43 9.79
N ALA A 97 8.12 -2.93 8.84
CA ALA A 97 8.16 -4.30 8.35
C ALA A 97 9.23 -4.54 7.26
N GLY A 98 9.92 -3.50 6.81
CA GLY A 98 10.95 -3.58 5.78
C GLY A 98 10.43 -3.58 4.34
N ALA A 99 9.21 -3.08 4.09
CA ALA A 99 8.70 -2.88 2.74
C ALA A 99 9.60 -1.89 1.96
N ASP A 100 9.92 -2.23 0.70
CA ASP A 100 10.89 -1.50 -0.11
C ASP A 100 10.24 -0.31 -0.84
N GLY A 101 8.94 -0.42 -1.19
CA GLY A 101 8.22 0.65 -1.87
C GLY A 101 6.70 0.49 -1.89
N VAL A 102 6.01 1.54 -2.33
CA VAL A 102 4.56 1.58 -2.53
C VAL A 102 4.18 2.22 -3.87
N ASP A 103 3.00 1.87 -4.36
CA ASP A 103 2.30 2.56 -5.44
C ASP A 103 0.93 3.01 -4.92
N ILE A 104 0.72 4.32 -4.79
CA ILE A 104 -0.50 4.91 -4.19
C ILE A 104 -1.31 5.61 -5.27
N ARG A 105 -2.07 4.81 -6.01
CA ARG A 105 -3.01 5.22 -7.07
C ARG A 105 -4.13 4.18 -7.14
N PRO A 106 -5.39 4.56 -7.44
CA PRO A 106 -6.52 3.64 -7.50
C PRO A 106 -6.19 2.31 -8.19
N VAL A 107 -6.53 1.21 -7.52
CA VAL A 107 -6.31 -0.15 -8.01
C VAL A 107 -7.27 -0.37 -9.18
N PRO A 108 -6.82 -0.70 -10.41
CA PRO A 108 -7.71 -1.11 -11.49
C PRO A 108 -8.62 -2.24 -11.01
N SER A 109 -9.90 -2.21 -11.37
CA SER A 109 -10.86 -3.18 -10.86
C SER A 109 -10.46 -4.61 -11.26
N LEU A 110 -10.84 -5.59 -10.43
CA LEU A 110 -10.50 -7.00 -10.64
C LEU A 110 -11.15 -7.59 -11.92
N ASP A 111 -12.07 -6.85 -12.54
CA ASP A 111 -12.70 -7.13 -13.84
C ASP A 111 -11.75 -6.84 -15.02
N GLN A 112 -10.67 -6.08 -14.80
CA GLN A 112 -9.68 -5.67 -15.82
C GLN A 112 -8.25 -6.12 -15.47
N PRO A 113 -8.01 -7.44 -15.22
CA PRO A 113 -6.74 -7.94 -14.71
C PRO A 113 -5.53 -7.70 -15.64
N ASP A 114 -5.73 -7.59 -16.96
CA ASP A 114 -4.68 -7.22 -17.91
C ASP A 114 -4.01 -5.87 -17.57
N GLN A 115 -4.80 -4.86 -17.20
CA GLN A 115 -4.27 -3.53 -16.83
C GLN A 115 -3.50 -3.58 -15.50
N MET A 116 -3.92 -4.43 -14.56
CA MET A 116 -3.16 -4.67 -13.34
C MET A 116 -1.81 -5.32 -13.67
N GLU A 117 -1.79 -6.35 -14.50
CA GLU A 117 -0.55 -6.97 -14.93
C GLU A 117 0.36 -6.02 -15.70
N GLU A 118 -0.16 -5.19 -16.60
CA GLU A 118 0.61 -4.18 -17.35
C GLU A 118 1.23 -3.13 -16.41
N ARG A 119 0.45 -2.60 -15.46
CA ARG A 119 0.93 -1.65 -14.44
C ARG A 119 2.01 -2.29 -13.57
N VAL A 120 1.82 -3.52 -13.11
CA VAL A 120 2.82 -4.27 -12.34
C VAL A 120 4.10 -4.53 -13.15
N LYS A 121 3.98 -5.00 -14.40
CA LYS A 121 5.11 -5.23 -15.31
C LYS A 121 5.90 -3.94 -15.55
N THR A 122 5.21 -2.82 -15.77
CA THR A 122 5.82 -1.50 -15.99
C THR A 122 6.61 -1.06 -14.76
N LEU A 123 5.99 -1.06 -13.57
CA LEU A 123 6.62 -0.62 -12.33
C LEU A 123 7.81 -1.51 -11.91
N CYS A 124 7.69 -2.84 -12.03
CA CYS A 124 8.77 -3.78 -11.71
C CYS A 124 9.89 -3.81 -12.76
N SER A 125 9.63 -3.32 -13.99
CA SER A 125 10.66 -3.20 -15.04
C SER A 125 11.46 -1.92 -14.89
N GLY A 126 10.78 -0.78 -14.67
CA GLY A 126 11.39 0.53 -14.45
C GLY A 126 11.83 0.82 -13.00
N ASN A 127 11.60 -0.11 -12.07
CA ASN A 127 11.78 0.06 -10.61
C ASN A 127 11.12 1.34 -10.08
N SER A 128 9.94 1.66 -10.59
CA SER A 128 9.29 2.98 -10.45
C SER A 128 8.36 3.10 -9.23
N PHE A 129 8.51 2.21 -8.24
CA PHE A 129 7.80 2.30 -6.96
C PHE A 129 8.35 3.46 -6.12
N SER A 130 7.48 4.13 -5.37
CA SER A 130 7.90 5.18 -4.45
C SER A 130 8.43 4.54 -3.16
N PRO A 131 9.69 4.77 -2.74
CA PRO A 131 10.21 4.20 -1.49
C PRO A 131 9.35 4.63 -0.31
N VAL A 132 8.99 3.70 0.57
CA VAL A 132 7.98 3.93 1.62
C VAL A 132 8.38 5.11 2.51
N GLN A 133 9.65 5.21 2.85
CA GLN A 133 10.23 6.26 3.69
C GLN A 133 10.27 7.62 2.98
N THR A 134 10.22 7.68 1.64
CA THR A 134 10.06 8.93 0.87
C THR A 134 8.61 9.41 0.94
N VAL A 135 7.64 8.49 0.84
CA VAL A 135 6.20 8.81 1.00
C VAL A 135 5.89 9.22 2.45
N LEU A 136 6.48 8.57 3.45
CA LEU A 136 6.36 8.96 4.86
C LEU A 136 7.04 10.29 5.21
N LYS A 137 8.10 10.67 4.50
CA LYS A 137 8.75 11.99 4.62
C LYS A 137 7.93 13.11 3.99
N SER A 138 7.04 12.79 3.06
CA SER A 138 6.08 13.75 2.54
C SER A 138 4.86 13.83 3.46
N LEU A 139 4.13 12.73 3.69
CA LEU A 139 2.85 12.70 4.41
C LEU A 139 2.87 13.44 5.77
N CYS A 140 1.83 14.26 6.00
CA CYS A 140 1.56 14.90 7.28
C CYS A 140 1.63 13.90 8.45
N PRO A 141 2.39 14.17 9.54
CA PRO A 141 2.54 13.24 10.67
C PRO A 141 1.29 13.15 11.55
N TYR A 142 0.33 14.07 11.41
CA TYR A 142 -0.94 14.06 12.14
C TYR A 142 -2.08 13.38 11.37
N LEU A 143 -1.80 12.82 10.18
CA LEU A 143 -2.78 12.06 9.42
C LEU A 143 -3.05 10.73 10.14
N SER A 144 -4.32 10.41 10.39
CA SER A 144 -4.73 9.17 11.06
C SER A 144 -6.04 8.70 10.49
N ASP A 145 -6.14 7.42 10.20
CA ASP A 145 -7.39 6.81 9.77
C ASP A 145 -8.22 6.37 11.00
N LEU A 146 -9.54 6.46 10.89
CA LEU A 146 -10.56 5.98 11.82
C LEU A 146 -11.49 5.02 11.08
N LYS A 147 -11.88 3.92 11.73
CA LYS A 147 -12.87 2.96 11.22
C LYS A 147 -14.23 3.30 11.81
N ASP A 148 -15.23 3.45 10.95
CA ASP A 148 -16.66 3.44 11.28
C ASP A 148 -17.27 2.13 10.75
N ASP A 149 -18.49 1.78 11.18
CA ASP A 149 -19.15 0.49 10.86
C ASP A 149 -19.37 0.25 9.35
N LYS A 150 -19.09 1.25 8.50
CA LYS A 150 -19.31 1.22 7.05
C LYS A 150 -18.10 1.62 6.18
N ALA A 151 -17.04 2.22 6.75
CA ALA A 151 -15.86 2.65 6.00
C ALA A 151 -14.67 3.05 6.90
N GLU A 152 -13.45 3.06 6.34
CA GLU A 152 -12.34 3.85 6.90
C GLU A 152 -12.41 5.31 6.41
N PHE A 153 -12.27 6.26 7.34
CA PHE A 153 -12.20 7.70 7.08
C PHE A 153 -10.88 8.29 7.62
N THR A 154 -10.07 8.84 6.73
CA THR A 154 -8.84 9.57 7.08
C THR A 154 -9.17 10.90 7.77
N VAL A 155 -8.59 11.19 8.93
CA VAL A 155 -8.79 12.43 9.71
C VAL A 155 -7.47 13.08 10.14
N CYS A 156 -7.53 14.32 10.63
CA CYS A 156 -6.39 15.02 11.23
C CYS A 156 -6.40 14.87 12.76
N GLY A 157 -5.51 14.03 13.29
CA GLY A 157 -5.37 13.77 14.73
C GLY A 157 -5.04 15.00 15.58
N ALA A 158 -4.47 16.05 14.98
CA ALA A 158 -4.21 17.33 15.66
C ALA A 158 -5.49 18.00 16.21
N TYR A 159 -6.68 17.61 15.74
CA TYR A 159 -7.98 18.14 16.19
C TYR A 159 -8.72 17.20 17.17
N ARG A 160 -7.96 16.50 18.05
CA ARG A 160 -8.47 15.56 19.06
C ARG A 160 -9.39 14.46 18.50
N HIS A 161 -9.13 14.01 17.27
CA HIS A 161 -9.95 13.02 16.54
C HIS A 161 -11.44 13.42 16.35
N ARG A 162 -11.81 14.68 16.54
CA ARG A 162 -13.16 15.16 16.20
C ARG A 162 -13.33 15.17 14.69
N MET A 163 -14.42 14.60 14.19
CA MET A 163 -14.72 14.60 12.76
C MET A 163 -15.01 16.01 12.27
N PHE A 164 -14.15 16.53 11.40
CA PHE A 164 -14.55 17.42 10.32
C PHE A 164 -13.58 17.26 9.14
N LEU A 165 -14.10 16.92 7.96
CA LEU A 165 -13.40 17.05 6.68
C LEU A 165 -14.08 18.13 5.81
N GLY A 166 -14.58 19.19 6.44
CA GLY A 166 -15.12 20.37 5.77
C GLY A 166 -14.07 21.45 5.51
N GLY A 167 -14.34 22.30 4.52
CA GLY A 167 -13.48 23.42 4.12
C GLY A 167 -12.36 23.18 3.10
N GLU A 168 -12.17 22.06 2.40
CA GLU A 168 -12.84 20.75 2.42
C GLU A 168 -11.82 19.66 2.07
N ARG A 169 -11.82 18.57 2.86
CA ARG A 169 -10.67 17.66 2.97
C ARG A 169 -9.36 18.43 3.12
N LEU A 170 -9.36 19.67 3.64
CA LEU A 170 -8.36 20.67 3.24
C LEU A 170 -7.00 20.38 3.85
N LYS A 171 -5.94 20.61 3.05
CA LYS A 171 -4.59 20.05 3.20
C LYS A 171 -4.54 18.59 2.79
N ASN A 172 -5.51 17.79 3.25
CA ASN A 172 -5.79 16.37 2.94
C ASN A 172 -4.70 15.39 3.39
N LEU A 173 -3.45 15.82 3.22
CA LEU A 173 -2.22 15.07 3.12
C LEU A 173 -0.96 15.94 3.40
N CYS A 174 -1.08 17.28 3.25
CA CYS A 174 0.00 18.29 3.07
C CYS A 174 1.41 17.89 3.48
N HIS A 175 2.31 17.99 2.50
CA HIS A 175 3.31 16.96 2.26
C HIS A 175 4.77 17.38 2.51
N SER A 176 5.09 18.36 3.37
CA SER A 176 6.50 18.73 3.63
C SER A 176 6.79 19.56 4.88
N LYS A 177 8.10 19.79 5.12
CA LYS A 177 8.69 20.64 6.17
C LYS A 177 7.95 21.97 6.39
N ASN A 178 7.45 22.60 5.32
CA ASN A 178 6.87 23.95 5.36
C ASN A 178 5.44 24.05 5.93
N HIS A 179 4.87 22.96 6.46
CA HIS A 179 3.54 22.97 7.13
C HIS A 179 3.40 24.01 8.27
N ARG A 180 4.52 24.51 8.84
CA ARG A 180 4.58 25.34 10.04
C ARG A 180 3.99 26.76 9.95
N TYR A 181 3.63 27.25 8.76
CA TYR A 181 2.95 28.54 8.56
C TYR A 181 1.46 28.41 8.21
N CYS A 182 0.89 27.20 8.25
CA CYS A 182 -0.44 26.98 7.67
C CYS A 182 -1.57 27.37 8.62
N GLU A 183 -2.40 28.33 8.22
CA GLU A 183 -3.47 28.88 9.06
C GLU A 183 -4.79 28.06 9.06
N PHE A 184 -4.75 26.73 8.88
CA PHE A 184 -5.98 25.97 8.58
C PHE A 184 -6.27 24.61 9.28
N TYR A 185 -5.60 24.02 10.27
CA TYR A 185 -4.33 24.23 10.99
C TYR A 185 -4.28 25.37 12.03
N GLN A 186 -3.68 26.55 11.81
CA GLN A 186 -3.71 27.59 12.86
C GLN A 186 -5.13 28.20 13.07
N ASN A 187 -6.05 28.13 12.09
CA ASN A 187 -7.47 28.55 12.23
C ASN A 187 -8.46 27.69 11.38
N PRO A 188 -8.70 26.40 11.70
CA PRO A 188 -9.86 25.66 11.20
C PRO A 188 -11.16 26.12 11.89
N ARG A 189 -12.27 26.21 11.15
CA ARG A 189 -13.63 26.42 11.71
C ARG A 189 -14.69 25.67 10.91
N ASP A 190 -15.75 25.29 11.60
CA ASP A 190 -16.76 24.33 11.13
C ASP A 190 -17.92 25.02 10.38
N PHE A 191 -18.75 24.22 9.69
CA PHE A 191 -19.84 24.69 8.82
C PHE A 191 -21.09 25.15 9.57
N LYS A 192 -21.97 25.85 8.85
CA LYS A 192 -23.41 25.96 9.13
C LYS A 192 -24.19 24.99 8.25
#